data_AF-A0A8J4B828-F1
#
_entry.id   AF-A0A8J4B828-F1
#
_cell.length_a   1.000
_cell.length_b   1.000
_cell.length_c   1.000
_cell.angle_alpha   90.00
_cell.angle_beta   90.00
_cell.angle_gamma   90.00
#
_symmetry.space_group_name_H-M   'P 1'
#
loop_
_entity.id
_entity.type
_entity.pdbx_description
1 polymer ?
#
loop_
_entity_poly.entity_id
_entity_poly.type
_entity_poly.pdbx_seq_one_letter_code
_entity_poly.pdbx_strand_id
1 'polypeptide(L)'
;MATTTAQAPNAAPAAWSHYFPPSEYSRTDRRALLIQDLLTFFISRGGHTFLEALRPSGFGGSYILEVDYASLESRSGLVDLPAAIEGSPVEALGCIAAAAHEAAFEHRKGRLLGHHDEGGGRGEPGEPPPAGRIVVRLVNHPASLIHIRQLKSSAIGKLVTLRGTVVRMTPVRPLVTQMDFVCAKCGSSTSQAFTDGIYALPTKCTGDGCRSRTFTPLRSSARCVDWQKIRLQELLGADKAAEGQVPRSVEVELSGDLVHCAVVGDVVTVVGVVKVMATRDSL
;
A
#
# COMPACT_ATOMS: atom_id res chain seq x y z
N MET A 1 21.10 -26.09 -18.78
CA MET A 1 20.16 -26.52 -17.74
C MET A 1 20.45 -25.71 -16.49
N ALA A 2 19.76 -24.58 -16.31
CA ALA A 2 19.96 -23.72 -15.15
C ALA A 2 19.10 -24.25 -14.01
N THR A 3 19.75 -24.69 -12.94
CA THR A 3 19.14 -25.11 -11.68
C THR A 3 18.40 -23.92 -11.08
N THR A 4 17.07 -23.93 -11.19
CA THR A 4 16.16 -23.12 -10.39
C THR A 4 16.50 -23.41 -8.92
N THR A 5 17.08 -22.44 -8.23
CA THR A 5 17.20 -22.48 -6.78
C THR A 5 15.78 -22.31 -6.24
N ALA A 6 15.08 -23.44 -6.06
CA ALA A 6 13.86 -23.47 -5.30
C ALA A 6 14.22 -23.04 -3.87
N GLN A 7 13.73 -21.88 -3.47
CA GLN A 7 13.77 -21.41 -2.09
C GLN A 7 13.32 -22.57 -1.18
N ALA A 8 14.08 -22.85 -0.13
CA ALA A 8 13.72 -23.91 0.81
C ALA A 8 12.29 -23.65 1.30
N PRO A 9 11.41 -24.67 1.35
CA PRO A 9 10.00 -24.48 1.70
C PRO A 9 9.83 -23.82 3.08
N ASN A 10 10.88 -23.95 3.92
CA ASN A 10 11.26 -23.30 5.18
C ASN A 10 10.85 -21.85 5.49
N ALA A 11 11.10 -20.97 4.52
CA ALA A 11 11.49 -19.59 4.83
C ALA A 11 10.34 -18.60 4.67
N ALA A 12 10.34 -17.56 5.51
CA ALA A 12 9.48 -16.40 5.29
C ALA A 12 9.83 -15.73 3.96
N PRO A 13 8.85 -15.19 3.21
CA PRO A 13 9.14 -14.27 2.12
C PRO A 13 10.11 -13.18 2.60
N ALA A 14 11.12 -12.86 1.79
CA ALA A 14 12.07 -11.79 2.10
C ALA A 14 11.33 -10.48 2.40
N ALA A 15 10.21 -10.27 1.70
CA ALA A 15 9.40 -9.07 1.85
C ALA A 15 8.46 -9.07 3.08
N TRP A 16 8.32 -10.16 3.83
CA TRP A 16 7.33 -10.29 4.92
C TRP A 16 7.41 -9.14 5.93
N SER A 17 8.63 -8.83 6.39
CA SER A 17 8.88 -7.79 7.38
C SER A 17 8.53 -6.37 6.90
N HIS A 18 8.48 -6.15 5.59
CA HIS A 18 8.12 -4.84 5.00
C HIS A 18 6.62 -4.56 5.01
N TYR A 19 5.79 -5.61 5.06
CA TYR A 19 4.34 -5.50 4.94
C TYR A 19 3.59 -5.85 6.22
N PHE A 20 4.17 -6.71 7.07
CA PHE A 20 3.53 -7.18 8.30
C PHE A 20 4.34 -6.94 9.58
N PRO A 21 4.94 -5.77 9.84
CA PRO A 21 5.59 -5.51 11.12
C PRO A 21 4.54 -5.29 12.23
N PRO A 22 4.66 -5.89 13.45
CA PRO A 22 5.71 -6.78 13.98
C PRO A 22 5.34 -8.28 13.96
N SER A 23 4.48 -8.73 13.05
CA SER A 23 3.97 -10.10 13.03
C SER A 23 5.09 -11.12 12.76
N GLU A 24 5.19 -12.12 13.64
CA GLU A 24 6.00 -13.31 13.35
C GLU A 24 5.40 -14.08 12.18
N TYR A 25 6.27 -14.61 11.32
CA TYR A 25 5.86 -15.41 10.18
C TYR A 25 5.44 -16.81 10.64
N SER A 26 4.29 -17.27 10.13
CA SER A 26 3.87 -18.67 10.21
C SER A 26 3.37 -19.13 8.85
N ARG A 27 3.74 -20.34 8.45
CA ARG A 27 3.29 -20.95 7.18
C ARG A 27 1.80 -21.25 7.13
N THR A 28 1.18 -21.45 8.29
CA THR A 28 -0.26 -21.69 8.41
C THR A 28 -1.05 -20.40 8.53
N ASP A 29 -0.38 -19.25 8.52
CA ASP A 29 -1.01 -17.95 8.48
C ASP A 29 -1.74 -17.77 7.14
N ARG A 30 -2.99 -17.29 7.19
CA ARG A 30 -3.79 -17.00 5.99
C ARG A 30 -3.07 -16.03 5.04
N ARG A 31 -2.29 -15.10 5.59
CA ARG A 31 -1.47 -14.17 4.81
C ARG A 31 -0.38 -14.92 4.04
N ALA A 32 0.32 -15.85 4.70
CA ALA A 32 1.37 -16.64 4.07
C ALA A 32 0.83 -17.51 2.92
N LEU A 33 -0.33 -18.16 3.13
CA LEU A 33 -1.01 -18.94 2.10
C LEU A 33 -1.42 -18.07 0.90
N LEU A 34 -2.07 -16.93 1.16
CA LEU A 34 -2.47 -16.00 0.10
C LEU A 34 -1.27 -15.45 -0.68
N ILE A 35 -0.17 -15.13 0.00
CA ILE A 35 1.08 -14.69 -0.66
C ILE A 35 1.62 -15.78 -1.58
N GLN A 36 1.62 -17.04 -1.15
CA GLN A 36 2.12 -18.15 -1.97
C GLN A 36 1.29 -18.36 -3.23
N ASP A 37 -0.03 -18.27 -3.12
CA ASP A 37 -0.95 -18.40 -4.24
C ASP A 37 -0.81 -17.23 -5.23
N LEU A 38 -0.76 -15.99 -4.71
CA LEU A 38 -0.52 -14.79 -5.51
C LEU A 38 0.85 -14.81 -6.19
N LEU A 39 1.89 -15.29 -5.51
CA LEU A 39 3.22 -15.42 -6.07
C LEU A 39 3.20 -16.40 -7.26
N THR A 40 2.55 -17.54 -7.09
CA THR A 40 2.35 -18.54 -8.16
C THR A 40 1.64 -17.92 -9.36
N PHE A 41 0.66 -17.06 -9.12
CA PHE A 41 0.01 -16.29 -10.18
C PHE A 41 0.96 -15.28 -10.84
N PHE A 42 1.64 -14.43 -10.09
CA PHE A 42 2.51 -13.37 -10.62
C PHE A 42 3.68 -13.89 -11.47
N ILE A 43 4.21 -15.08 -11.18
CA ILE A 43 5.25 -15.71 -12.01
C ILE A 43 4.71 -16.41 -13.27
N SER A 44 3.39 -16.56 -13.40
CA SER A 44 2.75 -17.18 -14.57
C SER A 44 2.72 -16.23 -15.77
N ARG A 45 2.43 -16.78 -16.96
CA ARG A 45 2.20 -15.98 -18.19
C ARG A 45 1.07 -14.96 -18.05
N GLY A 46 0.10 -15.21 -17.17
CA GLY A 46 -0.98 -14.27 -16.91
C GLY A 46 -0.57 -13.17 -15.93
N GLY A 47 0.11 -13.55 -14.85
CA GLY A 47 0.42 -12.61 -13.77
C GLY A 47 1.57 -11.64 -14.08
N HIS A 48 2.56 -12.04 -14.90
CA HIS A 48 3.73 -11.17 -15.12
C HIS A 48 3.36 -9.83 -15.75
N THR A 49 2.29 -9.76 -16.55
CA THR A 49 1.87 -8.52 -17.21
C THR A 49 1.41 -7.46 -16.21
N PHE A 50 1.05 -7.84 -14.97
CA PHE A 50 0.77 -6.87 -13.91
C PHE A 50 2.07 -6.20 -13.46
N LEU A 51 3.18 -6.93 -13.39
CA LEU A 51 4.47 -6.41 -12.92
C LEU A 51 5.09 -5.40 -13.89
N GLU A 52 4.66 -5.39 -15.17
CA GLU A 52 5.03 -4.37 -16.16
C GLU A 52 4.50 -2.97 -15.77
N ALA A 53 3.47 -2.89 -14.93
CA ALA A 53 2.98 -1.61 -14.39
C ALA A 53 3.79 -1.09 -13.18
N LEU A 54 4.83 -1.84 -12.75
CA LEU A 54 5.68 -1.45 -11.64
C LEU A 54 6.53 -0.23 -12.03
N ARG A 55 6.42 0.85 -11.26
CA ARG A 55 7.18 2.09 -11.50
C ARG A 55 7.87 2.57 -10.22
N PRO A 56 9.05 3.23 -10.30
CA PRO A 56 9.67 3.86 -9.14
C PRO A 56 8.77 4.95 -8.54
N SER A 57 8.75 5.04 -7.21
CA SER A 57 7.90 5.98 -6.46
C SER A 57 8.50 7.39 -6.33
N GLY A 58 9.58 7.73 -7.04
CA GLY A 58 10.29 9.02 -6.93
C GLY A 58 11.02 9.26 -5.59
N PHE A 59 10.64 8.56 -4.52
CA PHE A 59 11.18 8.72 -3.17
C PHE A 59 11.55 7.37 -2.53
N GLY A 60 12.65 7.34 -1.78
CA GLY A 60 12.94 6.29 -0.80
C GLY A 60 13.21 4.88 -1.35
N GLY A 61 13.45 4.73 -2.66
CA GLY A 61 13.68 3.42 -3.27
C GLY A 61 12.45 2.50 -3.24
N SER A 62 11.24 3.05 -3.07
CA SER A 62 10.00 2.30 -3.19
C SER A 62 9.46 2.30 -4.63
N TYR A 63 8.55 1.38 -4.90
CA TYR A 63 7.88 1.21 -6.18
C TYR A 63 6.37 1.28 -5.99
N ILE A 64 5.66 1.63 -7.05
CA ILE A 64 4.20 1.65 -7.11
C ILE A 64 3.79 0.60 -8.12
N LEU A 65 2.84 -0.25 -7.73
CA LEU A 65 2.22 -1.24 -8.60
C LEU A 65 0.73 -0.94 -8.70
N GLU A 66 0.29 -0.48 -9.86
CA GLU A 66 -1.14 -0.35 -10.13
C GLU A 66 -1.73 -1.70 -10.51
N VAL A 67 -2.85 -2.07 -9.89
CA VAL A 67 -3.48 -3.38 -10.05
C VAL A 67 -4.97 -3.20 -10.34
N ASP A 68 -5.38 -3.57 -11.54
CA ASP A 68 -6.79 -3.73 -11.89
C ASP A 68 -7.34 -4.98 -11.17
N TYR A 69 -8.21 -4.75 -10.19
CA TYR A 69 -8.71 -5.83 -9.33
C TYR A 69 -9.59 -6.82 -10.09
N ALA A 70 -10.51 -6.36 -10.94
CA ALA A 70 -11.39 -7.24 -11.70
C ALA A 70 -10.59 -8.19 -12.62
N SER A 71 -9.50 -7.68 -13.20
CA SER A 71 -8.56 -8.46 -13.99
C SER A 71 -7.75 -9.42 -13.12
N LEU A 72 -7.29 -9.00 -11.95
CA LEU A 72 -6.56 -9.87 -11.01
C LEU A 72 -7.46 -11.03 -10.54
N GLU A 73 -8.68 -10.73 -10.10
CA GLU A 73 -9.65 -11.71 -9.60
C GLU A 73 -10.00 -12.74 -10.68
N SER A 74 -10.39 -12.28 -11.87
CA SER A 74 -10.79 -13.17 -12.97
C SER A 74 -9.63 -14.03 -13.50
N ARG A 75 -8.40 -13.50 -13.59
CA ARG A 75 -7.25 -14.21 -14.16
C ARG A 75 -6.54 -15.10 -13.15
N SER A 76 -6.53 -14.73 -11.87
CA SER A 76 -5.88 -15.52 -10.82
C SER A 76 -6.75 -16.68 -10.34
N GLY A 77 -8.08 -16.53 -10.38
CA GLY A 77 -9.02 -17.56 -9.92
C GLY A 77 -8.91 -17.87 -8.42
N LEU A 78 -8.28 -16.98 -7.64
CA LEU A 78 -8.04 -17.19 -6.22
C LEU A 78 -9.31 -16.95 -5.41
N VAL A 79 -9.87 -18.03 -4.88
CA VAL A 79 -11.14 -18.02 -4.13
C VAL A 79 -11.06 -17.20 -2.85
N ASP A 80 -9.89 -17.16 -2.21
CA ASP A 80 -9.69 -16.46 -0.93
C ASP A 80 -9.38 -14.97 -1.10
N LEU A 81 -9.01 -14.51 -2.30
CA LEU A 81 -8.64 -13.12 -2.55
C LEU A 81 -9.80 -12.14 -2.27
N PRO A 82 -11.03 -12.37 -2.75
CA PRO A 82 -12.15 -11.46 -2.48
C PRO A 82 -12.49 -11.39 -0.99
N ALA A 83 -12.50 -12.55 -0.31
CA ALA A 83 -12.75 -12.61 1.13
C ALA A 83 -11.66 -11.91 1.95
N ALA A 84 -10.40 -11.98 1.51
CA ALA A 84 -9.30 -11.26 2.14
C ALA A 84 -9.43 -9.73 1.97
N ILE A 85 -9.78 -9.26 0.76
CA ILE A 85 -10.01 -7.83 0.49
C ILE A 85 -11.20 -7.29 1.29
N GLU A 86 -12.30 -8.05 1.38
CA GLU A 86 -13.47 -7.65 2.17
C GLU A 86 -13.18 -7.70 3.68
N GLY A 87 -12.45 -8.71 4.15
CA GLY A 87 -12.17 -8.94 5.57
C GLY A 87 -11.15 -7.94 6.13
N SER A 88 -9.99 -7.84 5.50
CA SER A 88 -8.83 -7.08 5.96
C SER A 88 -8.08 -6.47 4.76
N PRO A 89 -8.61 -5.38 4.16
CA PRO A 89 -8.09 -4.85 2.88
C PRO A 89 -6.63 -4.41 2.97
N VAL A 90 -6.21 -3.82 4.10
CA VAL A 90 -4.81 -3.38 4.28
C VAL A 90 -3.85 -4.57 4.29
N GLU A 91 -4.22 -5.67 4.96
CA GLU A 91 -3.40 -6.88 4.98
C GLU A 91 -3.41 -7.58 3.61
N ALA A 92 -4.56 -7.65 2.95
CA ALA A 92 -4.69 -8.24 1.62
C ALA A 92 -3.84 -7.49 0.58
N LEU A 93 -3.84 -6.15 0.59
CA LEU A 93 -2.94 -5.34 -0.23
C LEU A 93 -1.46 -5.58 0.13
N GLY A 94 -1.16 -5.81 1.40
CA GLY A 94 0.17 -6.26 1.85
C GLY A 94 0.56 -7.61 1.27
N CYS A 95 -0.37 -8.57 1.17
CA CYS A 95 -0.12 -9.88 0.56
C CYS A 95 0.16 -9.75 -0.94
N ILE A 96 -0.61 -8.92 -1.66
CA ILE A 96 -0.39 -8.63 -3.08
C ILE A 96 1.00 -7.98 -3.27
N ALA A 97 1.34 -6.99 -2.44
CA ALA A 97 2.62 -6.31 -2.51
C ALA A 97 3.81 -7.23 -2.20
N ALA A 98 3.68 -8.12 -1.21
CA ALA A 98 4.68 -9.11 -0.87
C ALA A 98 4.90 -10.10 -2.02
N ALA A 99 3.82 -10.67 -2.55
CA ALA A 99 3.89 -11.60 -3.68
C ALA A 99 4.49 -10.94 -4.94
N ALA A 100 4.08 -9.70 -5.25
CA ALA A 100 4.65 -8.95 -6.36
C ALA A 100 6.13 -8.61 -6.15
N HIS A 101 6.56 -8.35 -4.91
CA HIS A 101 7.97 -8.10 -4.58
C HIS A 101 8.82 -9.34 -4.83
N GLU A 102 8.40 -10.49 -4.32
CA GLU A 102 9.07 -11.77 -4.55
C GLU A 102 9.14 -12.10 -6.05
N ALA A 103 8.05 -11.88 -6.79
CA ALA A 103 8.03 -12.09 -8.22
C ALA A 103 8.96 -11.11 -8.97
N ALA A 104 8.92 -9.82 -8.64
CA ALA A 104 9.65 -8.79 -9.37
C ALA A 104 11.16 -8.81 -9.11
N PHE A 105 11.59 -9.03 -7.87
CA PHE A 105 13.00 -8.87 -7.47
C PHE A 105 13.72 -10.21 -7.23
N GLU A 106 13.06 -11.18 -6.61
CA GLU A 106 13.68 -12.45 -6.23
C GLU A 106 13.57 -13.51 -7.35
N HIS A 107 12.41 -13.58 -8.02
CA HIS A 107 12.21 -14.55 -9.09
C HIS A 107 13.11 -14.25 -10.30
N ARG A 108 13.92 -15.24 -10.69
CA ARG A 108 14.90 -15.13 -11.79
C ARG A 108 15.88 -13.95 -11.65
N LYS A 109 16.19 -13.50 -10.42
CA LYS A 109 17.11 -12.38 -10.13
C LYS A 109 16.68 -11.07 -10.81
N GLY A 110 15.42 -10.66 -10.69
CA GLY A 110 14.98 -9.34 -11.16
C GLY A 110 14.74 -9.19 -12.66
N ARG A 111 14.87 -10.27 -13.44
CA ARG A 111 14.79 -10.21 -14.92
C ARG A 111 13.39 -9.96 -15.49
N LEU A 112 12.35 -9.92 -14.66
CA LEU A 112 10.98 -9.66 -15.13
C LEU A 112 10.74 -8.18 -15.45
N LEU A 113 11.55 -7.25 -14.92
CA LEU A 113 11.41 -5.81 -15.14
C LEU A 113 12.17 -5.29 -16.38
N GLY A 114 12.84 -6.18 -17.11
CA GLY A 114 13.88 -5.84 -18.09
C GLY A 114 13.45 -5.65 -19.55
N HIS A 115 12.19 -5.32 -19.86
CA HIS A 115 11.76 -5.05 -21.24
C HIS A 115 11.07 -3.69 -21.39
N HIS A 116 11.84 -2.61 -21.27
CA HIS A 116 11.56 -1.37 -21.99
C HIS A 116 12.62 -1.24 -23.09
N ASP A 117 12.33 -1.81 -24.25
CA ASP A 117 13.14 -1.71 -25.46
C ASP A 117 12.72 -0.44 -26.21
N GLU A 118 13.15 0.73 -25.73
CA GLU A 118 13.11 1.98 -26.51
C GLU A 118 14.51 2.28 -27.06
N GLY A 119 14.90 1.51 -28.07
CA GLY A 119 16.08 1.80 -28.88
C GLY A 119 16.84 0.54 -29.27
N GLY A 120 16.61 0.06 -30.50
CA GLY A 120 17.23 -1.13 -31.09
C GLY A 120 18.76 -1.09 -31.17
N GLY A 121 19.41 -1.32 -30.03
CA GLY A 121 20.81 -1.67 -29.91
C GLY A 121 20.91 -2.97 -29.13
N ARG A 122 21.77 -3.89 -29.58
CA ARG A 122 22.19 -5.06 -28.78
C ARG A 122 22.95 -4.58 -27.54
N GLY A 123 22.24 -4.08 -26.53
CA GLY A 123 22.78 -3.73 -25.22
C GLY A 123 22.83 -4.96 -24.33
N GLU A 124 23.88 -5.06 -23.52
CA GLU A 124 23.95 -6.05 -22.43
C GLU A 124 22.71 -5.92 -21.53
N PRO A 125 22.19 -7.03 -20.95
CA PRO A 125 21.10 -6.94 -20.01
C PRO A 125 21.52 -6.02 -18.85
N GLY A 126 20.88 -4.85 -18.77
CA GLY A 126 21.12 -3.88 -17.70
C GLY A 126 20.95 -4.52 -16.33
N GLU A 127 21.71 -4.04 -15.35
CA GLU A 127 21.61 -4.50 -13.97
C GLU A 127 20.15 -4.34 -13.47
N PRO A 128 19.56 -5.38 -12.85
CA PRO A 128 18.20 -5.30 -12.34
C PRO A 128 18.09 -4.17 -11.30
N PRO A 129 16.98 -3.42 -11.27
CA PRO A 129 16.83 -2.31 -10.35
C PRO A 129 16.87 -2.82 -8.89
N PRO A 130 17.39 -2.01 -7.93
CA PRO A 130 17.52 -2.44 -6.56
C PRO A 130 16.15 -2.76 -5.94
N ALA A 131 16.09 -3.85 -5.18
CA ALA A 131 14.87 -4.27 -4.50
C ALA A 131 14.37 -3.18 -3.55
N GLY A 132 13.06 -2.99 -3.52
CA GLY A 132 12.42 -1.93 -2.76
C GLY A 132 10.96 -2.22 -2.46
N ARG A 133 10.42 -1.55 -1.45
CA ARG A 133 9.03 -1.74 -1.02
C ARG A 133 8.07 -1.39 -2.16
N ILE A 134 7.12 -2.28 -2.45
CA ILE A 134 6.06 -2.06 -3.43
C ILE A 134 4.80 -1.54 -2.72
N VAL A 135 4.24 -0.45 -3.19
CA VAL A 135 2.93 0.06 -2.77
C VAL A 135 1.91 -0.30 -3.84
N VAL A 136 0.90 -1.08 -3.48
CA VAL A 136 -0.17 -1.46 -4.40
C VAL A 136 -1.22 -0.36 -4.48
N ARG A 137 -1.57 0.05 -5.70
CA ARG A 137 -2.68 0.96 -6.02
C ARG A 137 -3.76 0.16 -6.71
N LEU A 138 -4.82 -0.16 -5.96
CA LEU A 138 -5.92 -0.94 -6.49
C LEU A 138 -6.87 -0.05 -7.30
N VAL A 139 -7.20 -0.47 -8.52
CA VAL A 139 -8.19 0.17 -9.40
C VAL A 139 -9.24 -0.85 -9.84
N ASN A 140 -10.35 -0.37 -10.38
CA ASN A 140 -11.42 -1.20 -10.95
C ASN A 140 -11.92 -2.30 -9.98
N HIS A 141 -12.39 -1.89 -8.80
CA HIS A 141 -13.02 -2.77 -7.82
C HIS A 141 -14.53 -2.45 -7.71
N PRO A 142 -15.37 -2.90 -8.67
CA PRO A 142 -16.78 -2.53 -8.73
C PRO A 142 -17.59 -3.05 -7.54
N ALA A 143 -17.19 -4.17 -6.93
CA ALA A 143 -17.89 -4.75 -5.77
C ALA A 143 -17.89 -3.85 -4.52
N SER A 144 -16.97 -2.87 -4.46
CA SER A 144 -16.92 -1.89 -3.36
C SER A 144 -17.52 -0.54 -3.73
N LEU A 145 -18.07 -0.39 -4.94
CA LEU A 145 -18.68 0.85 -5.40
C LEU A 145 -19.95 1.13 -4.60
N ILE A 146 -19.94 2.23 -3.86
CA ILE A 146 -21.10 2.71 -3.11
C ILE A 146 -21.31 4.21 -3.35
N HIS A 147 -22.54 4.68 -3.14
CA HIS A 147 -22.79 6.12 -3.12
C HIS A 147 -22.26 6.74 -1.82
N ILE A 148 -21.81 7.99 -1.85
CA ILE A 148 -21.28 8.69 -0.66
C ILE A 148 -22.31 8.71 0.48
N ARG A 149 -23.61 8.84 0.18
CA ARG A 149 -24.71 8.73 1.14
C ARG A 149 -24.83 7.39 1.85
N GLN A 150 -24.37 6.31 1.24
CA GLN A 150 -24.39 4.97 1.81
C GLN A 150 -23.20 4.73 2.75
N LEU A 151 -22.23 5.64 2.80
CA LEU A 151 -21.11 5.59 3.73
C LEU A 151 -21.60 5.72 5.18
N LYS A 152 -21.52 4.62 5.93
CA LYS A 152 -21.96 4.49 7.32
C LYS A 152 -20.86 3.85 8.17
N SER A 153 -21.07 3.76 9.49
CA SER A 153 -20.14 3.13 10.43
C SER A 153 -19.80 1.67 10.07
N SER A 154 -20.70 0.94 9.43
CA SER A 154 -20.45 -0.43 8.94
C SER A 154 -19.36 -0.52 7.87
N ALA A 155 -19.01 0.59 7.22
CA ALA A 155 -17.94 0.65 6.23
C ALA A 155 -16.56 0.87 6.86
N ILE A 156 -16.45 1.18 8.15
CA ILE A 156 -15.16 1.38 8.83
C ILE A 156 -14.29 0.14 8.69
N GLY A 157 -13.04 0.33 8.28
CA GLY A 157 -12.08 -0.74 8.02
C GLY A 157 -12.30 -1.51 6.72
N LYS A 158 -13.35 -1.19 5.96
CA LYS A 158 -13.66 -1.81 4.66
C LYS A 158 -13.10 -0.99 3.50
N LEU A 159 -12.80 -1.68 2.41
CA LEU A 159 -12.48 -1.05 1.14
C LEU A 159 -13.77 -0.51 0.51
N VAL A 160 -13.76 0.74 0.08
CA VAL A 160 -14.86 1.39 -0.64
C VAL A 160 -14.34 2.04 -1.91
N THR A 161 -15.17 2.02 -2.94
CA THR A 161 -14.99 2.79 -4.16
C THR A 161 -16.05 3.89 -4.18
N LEU A 162 -15.61 5.14 -4.27
CA LEU A 162 -16.48 6.32 -4.32
C LEU A 162 -16.24 7.08 -5.61
N ARG A 163 -17.31 7.54 -6.24
CA ARG A 163 -17.24 8.41 -7.41
C ARG A 163 -17.88 9.75 -7.12
N GLY A 164 -17.19 10.84 -7.45
CA GLY A 164 -17.66 12.18 -7.12
C GLY A 164 -16.85 13.29 -7.78
N THR A 165 -17.26 14.53 -7.56
CA THR A 165 -16.53 15.73 -8.00
C THR A 165 -15.63 16.24 -6.89
N VAL A 166 -14.38 16.56 -7.21
CA VAL A 166 -13.47 17.23 -6.27
C VAL A 166 -13.89 18.69 -6.13
N VAL A 167 -14.34 19.09 -4.95
CA VAL A 167 -14.86 20.47 -4.72
C VAL A 167 -13.96 21.33 -3.87
N ARG A 168 -13.02 20.72 -3.13
CA ARG A 168 -12.03 21.45 -2.34
C ARG A 168 -10.79 20.61 -2.16
N MET A 169 -9.63 21.26 -2.08
CA MET A 169 -8.36 20.65 -1.73
C MET A 169 -7.67 21.50 -0.65
N THR A 170 -6.92 20.84 0.23
CA THR A 170 -6.05 21.52 1.21
C THR A 170 -4.66 21.76 0.60
N PRO A 171 -3.82 22.63 1.16
CA PRO A 171 -2.40 22.67 0.77
C PRO A 171 -1.71 21.35 1.08
N VAL A 172 -0.74 20.95 0.25
CA VAL A 172 0.11 19.79 0.51
C VAL A 172 0.95 20.03 1.76
N ARG A 173 1.06 19.01 2.62
CA ARG A 173 1.85 19.04 3.85
C ARG A 173 2.69 17.76 3.95
N PRO A 174 3.91 17.84 4.51
CA PRO A 174 4.69 16.65 4.81
C PRO A 174 4.06 15.88 5.98
N LEU A 175 3.85 14.57 5.79
CA LEU A 175 3.43 13.63 6.82
C LEU A 175 4.61 12.76 7.22
N VAL A 176 5.02 12.80 8.49
CA VAL A 176 6.10 11.93 9.00
C VAL A 176 5.58 10.51 9.12
N THR A 177 6.21 9.57 8.41
CA THR A 177 5.81 8.14 8.39
C THR A 177 6.75 7.26 9.20
N GLN A 178 7.97 7.73 9.46
CA GLN A 178 8.97 7.01 10.23
C GLN A 178 9.98 7.98 10.83
N MET A 179 10.48 7.69 12.02
CA MET A 179 11.57 8.44 12.65
C MET A 179 12.37 7.53 13.58
N ASP A 180 13.66 7.82 13.76
CA ASP A 180 14.48 7.11 14.73
C ASP A 180 14.47 7.76 16.11
N PHE A 181 14.73 6.93 17.10
CA PHE A 181 14.69 7.27 18.50
C PHE A 181 15.94 6.75 19.18
N VAL A 182 16.66 7.64 19.86
CA VAL A 182 17.89 7.30 20.58
C VAL A 182 17.55 7.01 22.04
N CYS A 183 17.94 5.84 22.52
CA CYS A 183 17.78 5.46 23.92
C CYS A 183 18.64 6.36 24.82
N ALA A 184 18.02 7.02 25.80
CA ALA A 184 18.72 7.94 26.71
C ALA A 184 19.74 7.23 27.64
N LYS A 185 19.61 5.90 27.80
CA LYS A 185 20.48 5.11 28.69
C LYS A 185 21.69 4.51 27.99
N CYS A 186 21.48 3.82 26.86
CA CYS A 186 22.53 3.07 26.17
C CYS A 186 22.90 3.63 24.79
N GLY A 187 22.24 4.70 24.33
CA GLY A 187 22.54 5.34 23.05
C GLY A 187 22.12 4.56 21.80
N SER A 188 21.51 3.37 21.94
CA SER A 188 21.04 2.59 20.79
C SER A 188 19.92 3.32 20.06
N SER A 189 19.94 3.26 18.72
CA SER A 189 18.90 3.81 17.87
C SER A 189 17.83 2.76 17.55
N THR A 190 16.57 3.16 17.67
CA THR A 190 15.40 2.34 17.29
C THR A 190 14.56 3.12 16.30
N SER A 191 14.25 2.53 15.15
CA SER A 191 13.35 3.12 14.18
C SER A 191 11.89 2.81 14.51
N GLN A 192 11.02 3.81 14.41
CA GLN A 192 9.60 3.69 14.70
C GLN A 192 8.79 4.23 13.52
N ALA A 193 7.87 3.40 13.00
CA ALA A 193 6.91 3.82 12.00
C ALA A 193 5.69 4.47 12.67
N PHE A 194 5.12 5.49 12.03
CA PHE A 194 3.92 6.19 12.45
C PHE A 194 2.77 5.86 11.50
N THR A 195 1.81 5.08 11.99
CA THR A 195 0.57 4.81 11.27
C THR A 195 -0.28 6.08 11.28
N ASP A 196 -0.71 6.53 10.09
CA ASP A 196 -1.53 7.74 9.92
C ASP A 196 -0.89 9.01 10.52
N GLY A 197 0.44 9.05 10.61
CA GLY A 197 1.19 10.17 11.21
C GLY A 197 0.99 10.34 12.71
N ILE A 198 0.37 9.37 13.38
CA ILE A 198 0.21 9.38 14.83
C ILE A 198 1.57 9.12 15.46
N TYR A 199 2.10 10.14 16.15
CA TYR A 199 3.36 10.06 16.84
C TYR A 199 3.28 9.04 17.98
N ALA A 200 4.25 8.11 18.03
CA ALA A 200 4.37 7.12 19.09
C ALA A 200 5.83 6.92 19.47
N LEU A 201 6.12 6.71 20.76
CA LEU A 201 7.47 6.35 21.19
C LEU A 201 7.67 4.83 21.07
N PRO A 202 8.91 4.35 20.82
CA PRO A 202 9.21 2.93 20.95
C PRO A 202 8.86 2.41 22.35
N THR A 203 8.29 1.22 22.42
CA THR A 203 7.89 0.61 23.70
C THR A 203 9.04 -0.12 24.40
N LYS A 204 10.07 -0.51 23.64
CA LYS A 204 11.24 -1.24 24.12
C LYS A 204 12.52 -0.79 23.42
N CYS A 205 13.62 -0.81 24.15
CA CYS A 205 14.95 -0.57 23.63
C CYS A 205 15.43 -1.82 22.85
N THR A 206 16.14 -1.61 21.74
CA THR A 206 16.77 -2.68 20.95
C THR A 206 18.20 -2.97 21.38
N GLY A 207 18.79 -2.12 22.25
CA GLY A 207 20.14 -2.33 22.79
C GLY A 207 20.22 -3.55 23.71
N ASP A 208 21.33 -4.28 23.60
CA ASP A 208 21.55 -5.52 24.34
C ASP A 208 21.48 -5.29 25.87
N GLY A 209 20.70 -6.14 26.55
CA GLY A 209 20.42 -6.04 27.99
C GLY A 209 19.71 -4.75 28.46
N CYS A 210 19.34 -3.83 27.57
CA CYS A 210 18.80 -2.52 27.97
C CYS A 210 17.27 -2.54 28.13
N ARG A 211 16.81 -2.22 29.35
CA ARG A 211 15.37 -2.14 29.70
C ARG A 211 14.82 -0.71 29.73
N SER A 212 15.56 0.26 29.17
CA SER A 212 15.10 1.66 29.13
C SER A 212 13.84 1.81 28.29
N ARG A 213 12.96 2.71 28.72
CA ARG A 213 11.78 3.17 27.97
C ARG A 213 11.84 4.67 27.65
N THR A 214 12.98 5.30 27.91
CA THR A 214 13.20 6.72 27.69
C THR A 214 13.97 6.91 26.39
N PHE A 215 13.34 7.62 25.46
CA PHE A 215 13.86 7.83 24.12
C PHE A 215 13.82 9.31 23.75
N THR A 216 14.84 9.74 23.00
CA THR A 216 14.90 11.08 22.41
C THR A 216 14.68 10.96 20.90
N PRO A 217 13.74 11.72 20.31
CA PRO A 217 13.51 11.68 18.86
C PRO A 217 14.69 12.27 18.09
N LEU A 218 15.20 11.52 17.11
CA LEU A 218 16.20 12.00 16.15
C LEU A 218 15.48 12.61 14.94
N ARG A 219 15.09 13.89 15.06
CA ARG A 219 14.29 14.57 14.03
C ARG A 219 14.93 14.60 12.65
N SER A 220 16.26 14.58 12.56
CA SER A 220 16.99 14.57 11.29
C SER A 220 16.85 13.26 10.50
N SER A 221 16.41 12.16 11.13
CA SER A 221 16.14 10.90 10.43
C SER A 221 14.68 10.70 10.04
N ALA A 222 13.83 11.73 10.24
CA ALA A 222 12.42 11.69 9.89
C ALA A 222 12.25 11.44 8.38
N ARG A 223 11.49 10.39 8.05
CA ARG A 223 11.02 10.12 6.70
C ARG A 223 9.62 10.67 6.55
N CYS A 224 9.41 11.45 5.50
CA CYS A 224 8.14 12.10 5.23
C CYS A 224 7.60 11.67 3.85
N VAL A 225 6.28 11.72 3.71
CA VAL A 225 5.60 11.64 2.42
C VAL A 225 4.70 12.85 2.26
N ASP A 226 4.47 13.27 1.02
CA ASP A 226 3.46 14.29 0.76
C ASP A 226 2.08 13.78 1.16
N TRP A 227 1.28 14.65 1.75
CA TRP A 227 -0.07 14.36 2.17
C TRP A 227 -0.98 15.55 1.92
N GLN A 228 -2.22 15.26 1.54
CA GLN A 228 -3.23 16.26 1.23
C GLN A 228 -4.62 15.70 1.49
N LYS A 229 -5.54 16.56 1.92
CA LYS A 229 -6.97 16.26 1.97
C LYS A 229 -7.70 16.87 0.78
N ILE A 230 -8.61 16.10 0.20
CA ILE A 230 -9.60 16.56 -0.77
C ILE A 230 -11.02 16.35 -0.24
N ARG A 231 -11.95 17.19 -0.67
CA ARG A 231 -13.39 17.03 -0.41
C ARG A 231 -14.06 16.56 -1.69
N LEU A 232 -14.62 15.36 -1.64
CA LEU A 232 -15.33 14.72 -2.75
C LEU A 232 -16.83 14.90 -2.54
N GLN A 233 -17.55 15.44 -3.52
CA GLN A 233 -19.00 15.66 -3.49
C GLN A 233 -19.72 14.67 -4.42
N GLU A 234 -20.94 14.28 -4.04
CA GLU A 234 -21.82 13.44 -4.87
C GLU A 234 -22.07 14.05 -6.24
N LEU A 235 -22.07 13.19 -7.27
CA LEU A 235 -22.53 13.56 -8.61
C LEU A 235 -24.05 13.77 -8.60
N LEU A 236 -24.48 14.93 -9.07
CA LEU A 236 -25.91 15.25 -9.25
C LEU A 236 -26.53 14.28 -10.26
N GLY A 237 -27.72 13.77 -9.95
CA GLY A 237 -28.45 12.85 -10.84
C GLY A 237 -27.89 11.43 -10.93
N ALA A 238 -26.82 11.09 -10.20
CA ALA A 238 -26.28 9.72 -10.16
C ALA A 238 -27.17 8.75 -9.36
N ASP A 239 -28.04 9.26 -8.49
CA ASP A 239 -29.03 8.50 -7.73
C ASP A 239 -30.39 9.22 -7.80
N LYS A 240 -31.39 8.57 -8.41
CA LYS A 240 -32.76 9.10 -8.50
C LYS A 240 -33.37 9.33 -7.12
N ALA A 241 -32.95 8.57 -6.10
CA ALA A 241 -33.42 8.76 -4.73
C ALA A 241 -32.86 10.03 -4.05
N ALA A 242 -31.85 10.67 -4.64
CA ALA A 242 -31.26 11.91 -4.14
C ALA A 242 -31.79 13.18 -4.84
N GLU A 243 -32.76 13.05 -5.76
CA GLU A 243 -33.32 14.18 -6.49
C GLU A 243 -33.98 15.19 -5.52
N GLY A 244 -33.59 16.47 -5.61
CA GLY A 244 -34.04 17.54 -4.71
C GLY A 244 -33.34 17.62 -3.36
N GLN A 245 -32.42 16.71 -3.03
CA GLN A 245 -31.66 16.77 -1.77
C GLN A 245 -30.31 17.48 -1.95
N VAL A 246 -29.81 18.07 -0.86
CA VAL A 246 -28.45 18.64 -0.83
C VAL A 246 -27.43 17.51 -1.03
N PRO A 247 -26.50 17.62 -1.99
CA PRO A 247 -25.48 16.60 -2.23
C PRO A 247 -24.56 16.45 -1.02
N ARG A 248 -24.25 15.21 -0.66
CA ARG A 248 -23.32 14.94 0.44
C ARG A 248 -21.87 15.04 -0.05
N SER A 249 -20.97 15.21 0.90
CA SER A 249 -19.54 15.24 0.64
C SER A 249 -18.78 14.42 1.68
N VAL A 250 -17.65 13.84 1.28
CA VAL A 250 -16.73 13.11 2.14
C VAL A 250 -15.33 13.72 2.02
N GLU A 251 -14.53 13.60 3.08
CA GLU A 251 -13.12 13.96 3.06
C GLU A 251 -12.28 12.71 2.73
N VAL A 252 -11.33 12.87 1.82
CA VAL A 252 -10.42 11.80 1.38
C VAL A 252 -8.99 12.27 1.63
N GLU A 253 -8.19 11.43 2.27
CA GLU A 253 -6.77 11.65 2.46
C GLU A 253 -5.98 11.00 1.33
N LEU A 254 -5.12 11.78 0.69
CA LEU A 254 -4.19 11.36 -0.35
C LEU A 254 -2.77 11.43 0.20
N SER A 255 -1.93 10.45 -0.14
CA SER A 255 -0.53 10.42 0.29
C SER A 255 0.41 9.87 -0.78
N GLY A 256 1.65 10.35 -0.77
CA GLY A 256 2.68 9.99 -1.74
C GLY A 256 2.27 10.35 -3.17
N ASP A 257 2.36 9.37 -4.06
CA ASP A 257 2.03 9.49 -5.50
C ASP A 257 0.57 9.85 -5.81
N LEU A 258 -0.33 9.72 -4.83
CA LEU A 258 -1.72 10.14 -5.02
C LEU A 258 -1.91 11.65 -4.81
N VAL A 259 -0.94 12.36 -4.25
CA VAL A 259 -1.01 13.81 -4.14
C VAL A 259 -0.87 14.40 -5.56
N HIS A 260 -1.67 15.44 -5.85
CA HIS A 260 -1.75 16.08 -7.18
C HIS A 260 -2.35 15.23 -8.32
N CYS A 261 -2.93 14.05 -8.05
CA CYS A 261 -3.56 13.23 -9.09
C CYS A 261 -4.90 13.80 -9.63
N ALA A 262 -5.45 14.83 -8.98
CA ALA A 262 -6.70 15.47 -9.33
C ALA A 262 -6.66 16.96 -9.02
N VAL A 263 -7.52 17.74 -9.68
CA VAL A 263 -7.75 19.16 -9.40
C VAL A 263 -9.21 19.43 -9.04
N VAL A 264 -9.49 20.61 -8.50
CA VAL A 264 -10.87 21.03 -8.21
C VAL A 264 -11.67 21.10 -9.51
N GLY A 265 -12.85 20.47 -9.53
CA GLY A 265 -13.71 20.31 -10.68
C GLY A 265 -13.68 18.92 -11.30
N ASP A 266 -12.62 18.13 -11.06
CA ASP A 266 -12.50 16.79 -11.64
C ASP A 266 -13.54 15.83 -11.09
N VAL A 267 -14.06 14.97 -11.97
CA VAL A 267 -14.85 13.81 -11.57
C VAL A 267 -13.92 12.61 -11.45
N VAL A 268 -13.73 12.13 -10.22
CA VAL A 268 -12.78 11.07 -9.90
C VAL A 268 -13.48 9.85 -9.31
N THR A 269 -12.84 8.69 -9.49
CA THR A 269 -13.18 7.44 -8.79
C THR A 269 -12.05 7.15 -7.81
N VAL A 270 -12.36 7.13 -6.52
CA VAL A 270 -11.41 6.91 -5.43
C VAL A 270 -11.65 5.53 -4.85
N VAL A 271 -10.60 4.72 -4.77
CA VAL A 271 -10.59 3.45 -4.02
C VAL A 271 -9.80 3.66 -2.73
N GLY A 272 -10.39 3.34 -1.59
CA GLY A 272 -9.73 3.56 -0.30
C GLY A 272 -10.37 2.80 0.85
N VAL A 273 -9.67 2.75 1.99
CA VAL A 273 -10.18 2.13 3.22
C VAL A 273 -10.78 3.21 4.10
N VAL A 274 -12.00 3.00 4.56
CA VAL A 274 -12.67 3.95 5.47
C VAL A 274 -12.02 3.87 6.84
N LYS A 275 -11.54 5.01 7.34
CA LYS A 275 -10.93 5.12 8.67
C LYS A 275 -11.76 6.00 9.59
N VAL A 276 -11.60 5.77 10.89
CA VAL A 276 -12.11 6.69 11.92
C VAL A 276 -11.17 7.89 11.95
N MET A 277 -11.73 9.09 11.77
CA MET A 277 -10.96 10.30 12.04
C MET A 277 -10.81 10.43 13.55
N ALA A 278 -9.58 10.45 14.05
CA ALA A 278 -9.33 10.88 15.41
C ALA A 278 -9.82 12.33 15.54
N THR A 279 -10.94 12.53 16.23
CA THR A 279 -11.38 13.86 16.61
C THR A 279 -10.27 14.42 17.50
N ARG A 280 -9.77 15.61 17.18
CA ARG A 280 -8.73 16.28 17.98
C ARG A 280 -9.32 16.68 19.33
N ASP A 281 -9.47 15.70 20.22
CA ASP A 281 -9.84 15.81 21.62
C ASP A 281 -9.30 14.57 22.34
N SER A 282 -7.98 14.46 22.46
CA SER A 282 -7.28 13.63 23.45
C SER A 282 -5.77 13.88 23.35
N LEU A 283 -5.32 14.89 24.10
CA LEU A 283 -4.02 15.08 24.76
C LEU A 283 -2.73 14.64 24.04
#